data_AF-A0A964BZY6-F1
#
_entry.id   AF-A0A964BZY6-F1
#
_cell.length_a   1.000
_cell.length_b   1.000
_cell.length_c   1.000
_cell.angle_alpha   90.00
_cell.angle_beta   90.00
_cell.angle_gamma   90.00
#
_symmetry.space_group_name_H-M   'P 1'
#
loop_
_entity.id
_entity.type
_entity.pdbx_description
1 polymer ?
#
loop_
_entity_poly.entity_id
_entity_poly.type
_entity_poly.pdbx_seq_one_letter_code
_entity_poly.pdbx_strand_id
1 'polypeptide(L)'
;MSCNARGVSDRFIERYQLIGQSVDPVLQYVRDYHAPAHETLILPQGTWKESQLYQRCCIEYNHEHIMTGPIVGNGRLIGTLNFARIGITSAFSDRDLSNLGAVCLHVSACLASLRQQNNSENSFSLVERENSQISLLTKREIQVVDLVARGLTNAEIGKELWISHNTVKQALKTVFRKLEVSSRVEMIAKILKAKE
;
A
#
# COMPACT_ATOMS: atom_id res chain seq x y z
N MET A 1 -9.77 0.99 -4.08
CA MET A 1 -9.30 2.14 -3.27
C MET A 1 -10.26 2.28 -2.10
N SER A 2 -9.77 2.31 -0.86
CA SER A 2 -10.62 2.68 0.27
C SER A 2 -10.87 4.18 0.23
N CYS A 3 -12.13 4.59 0.34
CA CYS A 3 -12.52 5.99 0.50
C CYS A 3 -13.12 6.13 1.89
N ASN A 4 -12.67 7.14 2.64
CA ASN A 4 -13.29 7.52 3.90
C ASN A 4 -13.78 8.95 3.72
N ALA A 5 -15.06 9.20 4.00
CA ALA A 5 -15.65 10.51 3.87
C ALA A 5 -16.47 10.83 5.12
N ARG A 6 -16.56 12.11 5.46
CA ARG A 6 -17.36 12.62 6.56
C ARG A 6 -18.35 13.64 6.01
N GLY A 7 -19.60 13.57 6.45
CA GLY A 7 -20.67 14.47 6.00
C GLY A 7 -21.44 13.99 4.76
N VAL A 8 -21.12 12.80 4.23
CA VAL A 8 -21.85 12.12 3.15
C VAL A 8 -22.12 10.66 3.53
N SER A 9 -23.12 10.04 2.90
CA SER A 9 -23.48 8.64 3.14
C SER A 9 -22.56 7.66 2.39
N ASP A 10 -22.52 6.40 2.85
CA ASP A 10 -21.82 5.33 2.13
C ASP A 10 -22.36 5.14 0.70
N ARG A 11 -23.68 5.30 0.52
CA ARG A 11 -24.32 5.26 -0.81
C ARG A 11 -23.74 6.32 -1.75
N PHE A 12 -23.50 7.53 -1.25
CA PHE A 12 -22.85 8.58 -2.04
C PHE A 12 -21.41 8.18 -2.41
N ILE A 13 -20.65 7.63 -1.45
CA ILE A 13 -19.28 7.18 -1.67
C ILE A 13 -19.24 6.10 -2.76
N GLU A 14 -20.09 5.09 -2.67
CA GLU A 14 -20.21 4.03 -3.67
C GLU A 14 -20.56 4.59 -5.05
N ARG A 15 -21.55 5.48 -5.11
CA ARG A 15 -21.96 6.13 -6.38
C ARG A 15 -20.83 6.95 -6.98
N TYR A 16 -20.12 7.73 -6.18
CA TYR A 16 -18.96 8.50 -6.64
C TYR A 16 -17.83 7.59 -7.12
N GLN A 17 -17.57 6.46 -6.45
CA GLN A 17 -16.60 5.47 -6.89
C GLN A 17 -16.99 4.79 -8.22
N LEU A 18 -18.26 4.46 -8.40
CA LEU A 18 -18.74 3.74 -9.59
C LEU A 18 -18.79 4.62 -10.84
N ILE A 19 -19.26 5.87 -10.70
CA ILE A 19 -19.53 6.74 -11.85
C ILE A 19 -18.99 8.17 -11.72
N GLY A 20 -18.74 8.66 -10.51
CA GLY A 20 -18.30 10.04 -10.29
C GLY A 20 -16.86 10.27 -10.72
N GLN A 21 -15.94 9.38 -10.31
CA GLN A 21 -14.50 9.54 -10.59
C GLN A 21 -14.12 9.57 -12.07
N SER A 22 -14.92 8.97 -12.95
CA SER A 22 -14.65 8.95 -14.40
C SER A 22 -15.09 10.24 -15.11
N VAL A 23 -15.93 11.05 -14.45
CA VAL A 23 -16.47 12.30 -15.00
C VAL A 23 -16.10 13.52 -14.15
N ASP A 24 -15.22 13.35 -13.16
CA ASP A 24 -14.77 14.40 -12.25
C ASP A 24 -13.61 15.19 -12.87
N PRO A 25 -13.86 16.43 -13.35
CA PRO A 25 -12.83 17.22 -14.02
C PRO A 25 -11.77 17.74 -13.04
N VAL A 26 -12.13 17.94 -11.77
CA VAL A 26 -11.20 18.41 -10.73
C VAL A 26 -10.26 17.27 -10.38
N LEU A 27 -10.79 16.06 -10.13
CA LEU A 27 -9.96 14.87 -9.90
C LEU A 27 -9.05 14.58 -11.11
N GLN A 28 -9.53 14.77 -12.33
CA GLN A 28 -8.72 14.60 -13.53
C GLN A 28 -7.53 15.58 -13.54
N TYR A 29 -7.76 16.85 -13.25
CA TYR A 29 -6.67 17.82 -13.11
C TYR A 29 -5.65 17.41 -12.03
N VAL A 30 -6.12 16.96 -10.85
CA VAL A 30 -5.22 16.51 -9.77
C VAL A 30 -4.40 15.28 -10.20
N ARG A 31 -4.97 14.37 -11.01
CA ARG A 31 -4.25 13.21 -11.57
C ARG A 31 -3.16 13.63 -12.56
N ASP A 32 -3.44 14.62 -13.40
CA ASP A 32 -2.52 15.04 -14.46
C ASP A 32 -1.38 15.91 -13.93
N TYR A 33 -1.67 16.79 -12.96
CA TYR A 33 -0.73 17.83 -12.50
C TYR A 33 -0.21 17.63 -11.08
N HIS A 34 -0.79 16.70 -10.30
CA HIS A 34 -0.46 16.52 -8.89
C HIS A 34 -0.49 17.84 -8.09
N ALA A 35 -1.48 18.69 -8.37
CA ALA A 35 -1.66 20.01 -7.75
C ALA A 35 -3.11 20.18 -7.27
N PRO A 36 -3.36 20.93 -6.18
CA PRO A 36 -4.72 21.23 -5.74
C PRO A 36 -5.53 21.97 -6.81
N ALA A 37 -6.82 21.66 -6.90
CA ALA A 37 -7.75 22.34 -7.81
C ALA A 37 -9.16 22.41 -7.21
N HIS A 38 -9.93 23.40 -7.64
CA HIS A 38 -11.37 23.51 -7.39
C HIS A 38 -12.13 23.69 -8.70
N GLU A 39 -13.45 23.59 -8.67
CA GLU A 39 -14.27 23.55 -9.89
C GLU A 39 -14.13 24.81 -10.76
N THR A 40 -14.04 26.00 -10.16
CA THR A 40 -13.92 27.26 -10.92
C THR A 40 -12.55 27.47 -11.57
N LEU A 41 -11.52 26.69 -11.20
CA LEU A 41 -10.22 26.69 -11.88
C LEU A 41 -10.31 25.93 -13.21
N ILE A 42 -11.21 24.95 -13.30
CA ILE A 42 -11.28 23.98 -14.39
C ILE A 42 -12.45 24.26 -15.33
N LEU A 43 -13.58 24.67 -14.77
CA LEU A 43 -14.82 24.89 -15.49
C LEU A 43 -15.12 26.39 -15.62
N PRO A 44 -15.77 26.83 -16.72
CA PRO A 44 -16.26 28.19 -16.85
C PRO A 44 -17.18 28.57 -15.68
N GLN A 45 -17.11 29.84 -15.26
CA GLN A 45 -17.89 30.33 -14.12
C GLN A 45 -19.40 30.08 -14.34
N GLY A 46 -20.07 29.57 -13.29
CA GLY A 46 -21.50 29.28 -13.32
C GLY A 46 -21.89 27.93 -13.92
N THR A 47 -20.97 27.22 -14.59
CA THR A 47 -21.28 25.94 -15.27
C THR A 47 -21.14 24.70 -14.38
N TRP A 48 -20.71 24.85 -13.13
CA TRP A 48 -20.49 23.73 -12.21
C TRP A 48 -21.72 22.80 -12.09
N LYS A 49 -22.91 23.38 -11.94
CA LYS A 49 -24.16 22.62 -11.80
C LYS A 49 -24.56 21.89 -13.08
N GLU A 50 -24.05 22.30 -14.23
CA GLU A 50 -24.28 21.62 -15.52
C GLU A 50 -23.32 20.45 -15.75
N SER A 51 -22.26 20.35 -14.94
CA SER A 51 -21.26 19.29 -15.07
C SER A 51 -21.86 17.91 -14.84
N GLN A 52 -21.31 16.91 -15.55
CA GLN A 52 -21.72 15.52 -15.38
C GLN A 52 -21.54 15.04 -13.94
N LEU A 53 -20.44 15.44 -13.28
CA LEU A 53 -20.20 15.10 -11.88
C LEU A 53 -21.30 15.63 -10.96
N TYR A 54 -21.69 16.91 -11.14
CA TYR A 54 -22.73 17.49 -10.31
C TYR A 54 -24.06 16.75 -10.47
N GLN A 55 -24.50 16.60 -11.71
CA GLN A 55 -25.77 15.95 -12.05
C GLN A 55 -25.82 14.48 -11.59
N ARG A 56 -24.68 13.78 -11.67
CA ARG A 56 -24.62 12.35 -11.33
C ARG A 56 -24.31 12.07 -9.88
N CYS A 57 -23.72 12.99 -9.12
CA CYS A 57 -23.31 12.74 -7.74
C CYS A 57 -23.63 13.91 -6.82
N CYS A 58 -23.10 15.10 -7.10
CA CYS A 58 -23.11 16.19 -6.12
C CYS A 58 -24.49 16.81 -5.85
N ILE A 59 -25.46 16.63 -6.73
CA ILE A 59 -26.83 17.13 -6.58
C ILE A 59 -27.52 16.59 -5.32
N GLU A 60 -27.20 15.37 -4.89
CA GLU A 60 -27.82 14.73 -3.72
C GLU A 60 -27.56 15.49 -2.41
N TYR A 61 -26.38 16.09 -2.29
CA TYR A 61 -25.95 16.89 -1.14
C TYR A 61 -25.90 18.39 -1.44
N ASN A 62 -26.30 18.79 -2.65
CA ASN A 62 -26.16 20.15 -3.16
C ASN A 62 -24.75 20.72 -2.91
N HIS A 63 -23.70 19.99 -3.31
CA HIS A 63 -22.33 20.52 -3.20
C HIS A 63 -22.18 21.69 -4.17
N GLU A 64 -22.22 22.90 -3.65
CA GLU A 64 -22.14 24.14 -4.41
C GLU A 64 -20.73 24.37 -4.97
N HIS A 65 -19.70 23.91 -4.23
CA HIS A 65 -18.30 24.03 -4.61
C HIS A 65 -17.54 22.77 -4.19
N ILE A 66 -16.52 22.37 -4.96
CA ILE A 66 -15.65 21.22 -4.65
C ILE A 66 -14.17 21.60 -4.81
N MET A 67 -13.32 21.01 -3.98
CA MET A 67 -11.88 21.21 -4.07
C MET A 67 -11.16 19.91 -3.72
N THR A 68 -10.20 19.53 -4.55
CA THR A 68 -9.44 18.30 -4.39
C THR A 68 -7.95 18.60 -4.37
N GLY A 69 -7.23 17.94 -3.48
CA GLY A 69 -5.79 18.06 -3.31
C GLY A 69 -5.10 16.69 -3.35
N PRO A 70 -3.86 16.62 -3.84
CA PRO A 70 -3.13 15.37 -3.99
C PRO A 70 -2.53 14.88 -2.67
N ILE A 71 -2.43 13.57 -2.49
CA ILE A 71 -1.51 12.95 -1.56
C ILE A 71 -0.47 12.20 -2.41
N VAL A 72 0.80 12.59 -2.29
CA VAL A 72 1.88 12.11 -3.16
C VAL A 72 2.90 11.34 -2.34
N GLY A 73 3.31 10.17 -2.83
CA GLY A 73 4.36 9.36 -2.22
C GLY A 73 5.24 8.73 -3.29
N ASN A 74 6.56 8.76 -3.11
CA ASN A 74 7.54 8.24 -4.07
C ASN A 74 7.32 8.77 -5.51
N GLY A 75 7.02 10.06 -5.64
CA GLY A 75 6.78 10.70 -6.94
C GLY A 75 5.47 10.31 -7.63
N ARG A 76 4.55 9.61 -6.96
CA ARG A 76 3.27 9.15 -7.52
C ARG A 76 2.09 9.64 -6.69
N LEU A 77 0.98 9.94 -7.33
CA LEU A 77 -0.30 10.16 -6.64
C LEU A 77 -0.74 8.85 -5.96
N ILE A 78 -0.86 8.88 -4.63
CA ILE A 78 -1.28 7.72 -3.83
C ILE A 78 -2.67 7.90 -3.21
N GLY A 79 -3.24 9.10 -3.30
CA GLY A 79 -4.59 9.40 -2.82
C GLY A 79 -4.95 10.88 -3.04
N THR A 80 -6.14 11.26 -2.60
CA THR A 80 -6.59 12.66 -2.64
C THR A 80 -7.32 13.04 -1.35
N LEU A 81 -7.26 14.33 -1.01
CA LEU A 81 -8.13 14.97 -0.02
C LEU A 81 -9.20 15.74 -0.78
N ASN A 82 -10.47 15.55 -0.41
CA ASN A 82 -11.60 16.13 -1.11
C ASN A 82 -12.44 16.96 -0.13
N PHE A 83 -12.80 18.16 -0.53
CA PHE A 83 -13.63 19.09 0.21
C PHE A 83 -14.81 19.50 -0.66
N ALA A 84 -15.96 19.70 -0.01
CA ALA A 84 -17.14 20.25 -0.63
C ALA A 84 -17.74 21.33 0.28
N ARG A 85 -18.26 22.41 -0.30
CA ARG A 85 -19.12 23.37 0.40
C ARG A 85 -20.58 23.14 -0.02
N ILE A 86 -21.49 23.30 0.92
CA ILE A 86 -22.94 23.12 0.73
C ILE A 86 -23.68 24.41 1.08
N GLY A 87 -24.82 24.65 0.44
CA GLY A 87 -25.66 25.81 0.72
C GLY A 87 -24.99 27.14 0.34
N ILE A 88 -25.47 28.25 0.89
CA ILE A 88 -25.01 29.60 0.50
C ILE A 88 -23.59 29.85 1.02
N THR A 89 -22.60 29.47 0.21
CA THR A 89 -21.17 29.60 0.49
C THR A 89 -20.49 30.19 -0.73
N SER A 90 -19.35 30.86 -0.54
CA SER A 90 -18.54 31.33 -1.66
C SER A 90 -17.75 30.18 -2.28
N ALA A 91 -17.34 30.37 -3.54
CA ALA A 91 -16.39 29.48 -4.19
C ALA A 91 -15.06 29.41 -3.42
N PHE A 92 -14.33 28.30 -3.60
CA PHE A 92 -12.96 28.21 -3.09
C PHE A 92 -12.08 29.28 -3.76
N SER A 93 -11.22 29.89 -2.95
CA SER A 93 -10.30 30.96 -3.35
C SER A 93 -8.87 30.44 -3.55
N ASP A 94 -7.99 31.26 -4.12
CA ASP A 94 -6.55 30.95 -4.20
C ASP A 94 -5.91 30.72 -2.82
N ARG A 95 -6.44 31.39 -1.80
CA ARG A 95 -6.03 31.16 -0.41
C ARG A 95 -6.45 29.78 0.07
N ASP A 96 -7.65 29.31 -0.29
CA ASP A 96 -8.11 27.96 0.03
C ASP A 96 -7.23 26.90 -0.66
N LEU A 97 -6.87 27.11 -1.94
CA LEU A 97 -5.92 26.24 -2.66
C LEU A 97 -4.56 26.20 -1.99
N SER A 98 -4.03 27.35 -1.58
CA SER A 98 -2.73 27.45 -0.88
C SER A 98 -2.76 26.70 0.45
N ASN A 99 -3.83 26.86 1.22
CA ASN A 99 -4.03 26.15 2.48
C ASN A 99 -4.12 24.63 2.26
N LEU A 100 -4.90 24.20 1.26
CA LEU A 100 -5.00 22.79 0.91
C LEU A 100 -3.66 22.22 0.46
N GLY A 101 -2.88 22.96 -0.34
CA GLY A 101 -1.53 22.58 -0.74
C GLY A 101 -0.62 22.30 0.45
N ALA A 102 -0.64 23.17 1.47
CA ALA A 102 0.11 22.95 2.72
C ALA A 102 -0.35 21.69 3.46
N VAL A 103 -1.67 21.47 3.59
CA VAL A 103 -2.22 20.27 4.23
C VAL A 103 -1.80 19.01 3.47
N CYS A 104 -1.94 19.00 2.14
CA CYS A 104 -1.51 17.91 1.27
C CYS A 104 -0.03 17.57 1.43
N LEU A 105 0.83 18.59 1.51
CA LEU A 105 2.26 18.41 1.76
C LEU A 105 2.52 17.74 3.11
N HIS A 106 1.91 18.25 4.18
CA HIS A 106 2.11 17.69 5.53
C HIS A 106 1.57 16.27 5.67
N VAL A 107 0.39 15.98 5.09
CA VAL A 107 -0.19 14.62 5.10
C VAL A 107 0.67 13.65 4.29
N SER A 108 1.15 14.07 3.11
CA SER A 108 2.06 13.26 2.28
C SER A 108 3.36 12.94 3.03
N ALA A 109 3.97 13.94 3.68
CA ALA A 109 5.19 13.76 4.46
C ALA A 109 4.97 12.83 5.67
N CYS A 110 3.86 13.03 6.41
CA CYS A 110 3.52 12.17 7.56
C CYS A 110 3.32 10.71 7.13
N LEU A 111 2.59 10.46 6.03
CA LEU A 111 2.41 9.11 5.50
C LEU A 111 3.72 8.48 5.03
N ALA A 112 4.64 9.26 4.48
CA ALA A 112 5.98 8.79 4.13
C ALA A 112 6.76 8.34 5.38
N SER A 113 6.73 9.14 6.45
CA SER A 113 7.37 8.80 7.73
C SER A 113 6.78 7.55 8.38
N LEU A 114 5.45 7.42 8.40
CA LEU A 114 4.78 6.24 8.96
C LEU A 114 5.12 4.96 8.18
N ARG A 115 5.27 5.04 6.86
CA ARG A 115 5.72 3.90 6.04
C ARG A 115 7.15 3.48 6.38
N GLN A 116 8.05 4.43 6.65
CA GLN A 116 9.42 4.14 7.07
C GLN A 116 9.46 3.51 8.47
N GLN A 117 8.65 4.00 9.41
CA GLN A 117 8.54 3.44 10.75
C GLN A 117 7.96 2.01 10.71
N ASN A 118 6.86 1.79 9.98
CA ASN A 118 6.30 0.45 9.80
C ASN A 118 7.26 -0.49 9.09
N ASN A 119 8.06 -0.01 8.12
CA ASN A 119 9.09 -0.86 7.50
C ASN A 119 10.21 -1.22 8.48
N SER A 120 10.56 -0.31 9.40
CA SER A 120 11.58 -0.53 10.44
C SER A 120 11.08 -1.51 11.52
N GLU A 121 9.82 -1.39 11.94
CA GLU A 121 9.17 -2.30 12.91
C GLU A 121 8.77 -3.66 12.28
N ASN A 122 8.38 -3.69 11.01
CA ASN A 122 8.17 -4.96 10.29
C ASN A 122 9.48 -5.67 9.98
N SER A 123 10.57 -4.96 9.66
CA SER A 123 11.87 -5.63 9.53
C SER A 123 12.29 -6.26 10.85
N PHE A 124 12.01 -5.61 11.99
CA PHE A 124 12.34 -6.18 13.29
C PHE A 124 11.46 -7.40 13.64
N SER A 125 10.14 -7.32 13.46
CA SER A 125 9.23 -8.43 13.77
C SER A 125 9.29 -9.59 12.77
N LEU A 126 9.62 -9.34 11.50
CA LEU A 126 9.86 -10.40 10.52
C LEU A 126 11.21 -11.09 10.78
N VAL A 127 12.28 -10.34 11.09
CA VAL A 127 13.57 -10.94 11.47
C VAL A 127 13.45 -11.73 12.77
N GLU A 128 12.68 -11.28 13.76
CA GLU A 128 12.40 -12.06 14.98
C GLU A 128 11.55 -13.32 14.69
N ARG A 129 10.57 -13.25 13.78
CA ARG A 129 9.80 -14.43 13.34
C ARG A 129 10.65 -15.41 12.53
N GLU A 130 11.51 -14.93 11.65
CA GLU A 130 12.41 -15.74 10.84
C GLU A 130 13.50 -16.39 11.72
N ASN A 131 14.08 -15.64 12.67
CA ASN A 131 15.02 -16.17 13.65
C ASN A 131 14.37 -17.16 14.61
N SER A 132 13.15 -16.90 15.08
CA SER A 132 12.41 -17.84 15.92
C SER A 132 12.04 -19.12 15.16
N GLN A 133 11.69 -19.05 13.88
CA GLN A 133 11.44 -20.25 13.06
C GLN A 133 12.72 -21.07 12.80
N ILE A 134 13.88 -20.43 12.60
CA ILE A 134 15.17 -21.13 12.49
C ILE A 134 15.54 -21.81 13.81
N SER A 135 15.20 -21.21 14.95
CA SER A 135 15.42 -21.84 16.28
C SER A 135 14.58 -23.10 16.52
N LEU A 136 13.53 -23.35 15.74
CA LEU A 136 12.73 -24.59 15.78
C LEU A 136 13.43 -25.78 15.10
N LEU A 137 14.52 -25.52 14.38
CA LEU A 137 15.32 -26.58 13.77
C LEU A 137 16.16 -27.28 14.83
N THR A 138 16.11 -28.61 14.80
CA THR A 138 17.00 -29.44 15.59
C THR A 138 18.44 -29.31 15.08
N LYS A 139 19.43 -29.62 15.93
CA LYS A 139 20.84 -29.66 15.54
C LYS A 139 21.10 -30.47 14.26
N ARG A 140 20.36 -31.58 14.08
CA ARG A 140 20.50 -32.45 12.91
C ARG A 140 19.91 -31.82 11.64
N GLU A 141 18.78 -31.12 11.76
CA GLU A 141 18.19 -30.37 10.65
C GLU A 141 19.07 -29.19 10.23
N ILE A 142 19.69 -28.49 11.19
CA ILE A 142 20.66 -27.42 10.92
C ILE A 142 21.86 -27.95 10.12
N GLN A 143 22.41 -29.12 10.47
CA GLN A 143 23.49 -29.75 9.70
C GLN A 143 23.10 -30.05 8.26
N VAL A 144 21.89 -30.59 8.03
CA VAL A 144 21.38 -30.85 6.68
C VAL A 144 21.25 -29.55 5.90
N VAL A 145 20.69 -28.51 6.53
CA VAL A 145 20.49 -27.19 5.94
C VAL A 145 21.82 -26.52 5.56
N ASP A 146 22.84 -26.60 6.41
CA ASP A 146 24.17 -26.02 6.14
C ASP A 146 24.83 -26.67 4.91
N LEU A 147 24.78 -28.00 4.81
CA LEU A 147 25.28 -28.72 3.65
C LEU A 147 24.48 -28.40 2.38
N VAL A 148 23.17 -28.16 2.50
CA VAL A 148 22.35 -27.67 1.38
C VAL A 148 22.79 -26.28 0.94
N ALA A 149 23.05 -25.36 1.87
CA ALA A 149 23.51 -24.01 1.58
C ALA A 149 24.90 -24.00 0.89
N ARG A 150 25.73 -25.01 1.18
CA ARG A 150 27.01 -25.27 0.51
C ARG A 150 26.86 -25.91 -0.89
N GLY A 151 25.63 -26.18 -1.34
CA GLY A 151 25.34 -26.69 -2.68
C GLY A 151 25.31 -28.21 -2.82
N LEU A 152 25.44 -28.98 -1.73
CA LEU A 152 25.50 -30.45 -1.80
C LEU A 152 24.14 -31.07 -2.15
N THR A 153 24.14 -32.07 -3.02
CA THR A 153 22.98 -32.89 -3.34
C THR A 153 22.58 -33.80 -2.18
N ASN A 154 21.34 -34.31 -2.17
CA ASN A 154 20.86 -35.20 -1.10
C ASN A 154 21.70 -36.49 -0.95
N ALA A 155 22.34 -36.95 -2.04
CA ALA A 155 23.22 -38.10 -2.01
C ALA A 155 24.56 -37.78 -1.31
N GLU A 156 25.14 -36.61 -1.60
CA GLU A 156 26.36 -36.12 -0.96
C GLU A 156 26.14 -35.83 0.52
N ILE A 157 25.02 -35.18 0.87
CA ILE A 157 24.61 -34.96 2.26
C ILE A 157 24.45 -36.29 3.00
N GLY A 158 23.87 -37.30 2.36
CA GLY A 158 23.73 -38.62 2.93
C GLY A 158 25.08 -39.26 3.26
N LYS A 159 26.05 -39.15 2.35
CA LYS A 159 27.43 -39.62 2.58
C LYS A 159 28.10 -38.87 3.73
N GLU A 160 28.05 -37.54 3.71
CA GLU A 160 28.69 -36.68 4.73
C GLU A 160 28.14 -36.94 6.13
N LEU A 161 26.83 -37.13 6.23
CA LEU A 161 26.13 -37.32 7.50
C LEU A 161 25.94 -38.80 7.87
N TRP A 162 26.46 -39.74 7.09
CA TRP A 162 26.34 -41.19 7.30
C TRP A 162 24.87 -41.67 7.41
N ILE A 163 24.00 -41.17 6.54
CA ILE A 163 22.56 -41.50 6.46
C ILE A 163 22.11 -41.73 5.02
N SER A 164 20.95 -42.37 4.84
CA SER A 164 20.42 -42.56 3.48
C SER A 164 19.97 -41.24 2.85
N HIS A 165 20.07 -41.12 1.52
CA HIS A 165 19.54 -39.97 0.78
C HIS A 165 18.02 -39.79 0.97
N ASN A 166 17.29 -40.87 1.28
CA ASN A 166 15.87 -40.84 1.63
C ASN A 166 15.65 -40.18 2.99
N THR A 167 16.51 -40.45 3.97
CA THR A 167 16.50 -39.76 5.27
C THR A 167 16.74 -38.27 5.11
N VAL A 168 17.65 -37.86 4.20
CA VAL A 168 17.86 -36.44 3.86
C VAL A 168 16.60 -35.83 3.24
N LYS A 169 15.92 -36.51 2.31
CA LYS A 169 14.64 -36.04 1.75
C LYS A 169 13.58 -35.83 2.84
N GLN A 170 13.48 -36.75 3.81
CA GLN A 170 12.53 -36.62 4.91
C GLN A 170 12.90 -35.47 5.85
N ALA A 171 14.19 -35.30 6.17
CA ALA A 171 14.66 -34.17 6.95
C ALA A 171 14.31 -32.84 6.26
N LEU A 172 14.53 -32.73 4.95
CA LEU A 172 14.17 -31.52 4.18
C LEU A 172 12.66 -31.26 4.16
N LYS A 173 11.81 -32.29 4.07
CA LYS A 173 10.36 -32.11 4.20
C LYS A 173 9.96 -31.54 5.55
N THR A 174 10.56 -32.04 6.63
CA THR A 174 10.30 -31.51 7.98
C THR A 174 10.79 -30.07 8.10
N VAL A 175 11.98 -29.76 7.59
CA VAL A 175 12.54 -28.40 7.57
C VAL A 175 11.65 -27.45 6.78
N PHE A 176 11.20 -27.84 5.59
CA PHE A 176 10.30 -27.03 4.76
C PHE A 176 9.00 -26.70 5.50
N ARG A 177 8.42 -27.69 6.18
CA ARG A 177 7.23 -27.47 7.02
C ARG A 177 7.51 -26.54 8.19
N LYS A 178 8.63 -26.71 8.91
CA LYS A 178 9.00 -25.88 10.06
C LYS A 178 9.31 -24.43 9.67
N LEU A 179 9.91 -24.23 8.50
CA LEU A 179 10.25 -22.92 7.96
C LEU A 179 9.15 -22.33 7.08
N GLU A 180 8.03 -23.03 6.89
CA GLU A 180 6.90 -22.61 6.03
C GLU A 180 7.34 -22.22 4.61
N VAL A 181 8.25 -23.02 4.03
CA VAL A 181 8.75 -22.84 2.65
C VAL A 181 8.35 -24.04 1.79
N SER A 182 8.20 -23.80 0.49
CA SER A 182 7.78 -24.82 -0.47
C SER A 182 8.92 -25.42 -1.28
N SER A 183 10.08 -24.74 -1.32
CA SER A 183 11.20 -25.13 -2.15
C SER A 183 12.56 -25.00 -1.47
N ARG A 184 13.54 -25.72 -2.04
CA ARG A 184 14.94 -25.65 -1.63
C ARG A 184 15.52 -24.24 -1.78
N VAL A 185 15.11 -23.52 -2.84
CA VAL A 185 15.57 -22.16 -3.12
C VAL A 185 14.98 -21.18 -2.09
N GLU A 186 13.69 -21.29 -1.80
CA GLU A 186 13.03 -20.50 -0.75
C GLU A 186 13.65 -20.73 0.62
N MET A 187 13.96 -21.99 0.95
CA MET A 187 14.66 -22.34 2.18
C MET A 187 16.01 -21.61 2.29
N ILE A 188 16.85 -21.69 1.25
CA ILE A 188 18.17 -21.05 1.23
C ILE A 188 18.02 -19.53 1.35
N ALA A 189 17.11 -18.92 0.58
CA ALA A 189 16.88 -17.48 0.63
C ALA A 189 16.46 -17.02 2.03
N LYS A 190 15.61 -17.79 2.72
CA LYS A 190 15.15 -17.49 4.08
C LYS A 190 16.28 -17.58 5.11
N ILE A 191 17.17 -18.56 4.98
CA ILE A 191 18.31 -18.72 5.89
C ILE A 191 19.37 -17.64 5.69
N LEU A 192 19.63 -17.22 4.45
CA LEU A 192 20.60 -16.16 4.16
C LEU A 192 20.16 -14.83 4.76
N LYS A 193 18.87 -14.48 4.63
CA LYS A 193 18.29 -13.27 5.24
C LYS A 193 18.42 -13.23 6.76
N ALA A 194 18.37 -14.38 7.42
CA ALA A 194 18.48 -14.46 8.88
C ALA A 194 19.93 -14.40 9.41
N LYS A 195 20.94 -14.50 8.53
CA LYS A 195 22.37 -14.38 8.89
C LYS A 195 22.92 -12.96 8.67
N GLU A 196 22.16 -12.08 8.02
CA GLU A 196 22.47 -10.65 7.82
C GLU A 196 22.00 -9.81 9.00
#